data_AF-B9RS02-F1
#
_entry.id   AF-B9RS02-F1
#
_cell.length_a   1.000
_cell.length_b   1.000
_cell.length_c   1.000
_cell.angle_alpha   90.00
_cell.angle_beta   90.00
_cell.angle_gamma   90.00
#
_symmetry.space_group_name_H-M   'P 1'
#
loop_
_entity.id
_entity.type
_entity.pdbx_description
1 polymer ?
#
loop_
_entity_poly.entity_id
_entity_poly.type
_entity_poly.pdbx_seq_one_letter_code
_entity_poly.pdbx_strand_id
1 'polypeptide(L)'
;MDQHQTQQQQQKWEGKVSTGLPKAKAEQIWPLFTDFFNIHKWLPTLRTCYGICGTNGERGCVRYCAGFSIPPEVTDKSHLNHNSSWSKERLVAVDHVERCLTYEIVDSNIGFKSYVSTVKIVPAGVGNGCVIEWSFQVDPVKGYVLDDLIKKYERALQVIGKRMEDSFDVSKPLLLTEISERKWDGKATVELKGLTADQVWPFVADFCNLHKWFPNLDTCYQVEGQLGQPGLVRYCASVPQPSSDGSGETTFSWVKEKLVMINPDERCLSYEVVDSSMGFESYAATFRLLQVNGDAQHGCKIEWSFVSDPVEAWSFQDFVTYANSCLQFMAKKIEDAVSSVSA
;
A
#
# COMPACT_ATOMS: atom_id res chain seq x y z
N MET A 1 -41.70 -28.12 14.37
CA MET A 1 -40.64 -28.23 15.40
C MET A 1 -39.46 -27.44 14.87
N ASP A 2 -39.37 -26.20 15.29
CA ASP A 2 -38.33 -25.26 14.87
C ASP A 2 -36.98 -25.66 15.47
N GLN A 3 -36.01 -25.94 14.59
CA GLN A 3 -34.62 -26.02 14.99
C GLN A 3 -34.06 -24.59 15.04
N HIS A 4 -34.20 -23.95 16.21
CA HIS A 4 -33.33 -22.83 16.56
C HIS A 4 -31.90 -23.38 16.72
N GLN A 5 -31.08 -23.22 15.67
CA GLN A 5 -29.64 -23.28 15.81
C GLN A 5 -29.18 -22.10 16.65
N THR A 6 -28.93 -22.36 17.93
CA THR A 6 -28.17 -21.47 18.80
C THR A 6 -26.75 -21.41 18.25
N GLN A 7 -26.42 -20.36 17.47
CA GLN A 7 -25.03 -19.97 17.26
C GLN A 7 -24.46 -19.60 18.63
N GLN A 8 -23.76 -20.53 19.28
CA GLN A 8 -22.88 -20.18 20.38
C GLN A 8 -21.86 -19.20 19.82
N GLN A 9 -21.96 -17.94 20.24
CA GLN A 9 -21.00 -16.89 19.91
C GLN A 9 -19.67 -17.31 20.53
N GLN A 10 -18.81 -17.94 19.72
CA GLN A 10 -17.51 -18.40 20.17
C GLN A 10 -16.72 -17.18 20.67
N GLN A 11 -16.22 -17.24 21.91
CA GLN A 11 -15.49 -16.14 22.50
C GLN A 11 -14.28 -15.79 21.63
N LYS A 12 -14.15 -14.51 21.26
CA LYS A 12 -13.01 -14.03 20.49
C LYS A 12 -11.72 -14.22 21.28
N TRP A 13 -10.64 -14.49 20.58
CA TRP A 13 -9.30 -14.44 21.15
C TRP A 13 -8.88 -13.01 21.37
N GLU A 14 -8.21 -12.76 22.50
CA GLU A 14 -7.65 -11.47 22.88
C GLU A 14 -6.19 -11.65 23.27
N GLY A 15 -5.36 -10.69 22.89
CA GLY A 15 -3.95 -10.66 23.25
C GLY A 15 -3.46 -9.24 23.45
N LYS A 16 -2.50 -9.06 24.36
CA LYS A 16 -1.80 -7.79 24.59
C LYS A 16 -0.33 -8.06 24.82
N VAL A 17 0.51 -7.30 24.15
CA VAL A 17 1.97 -7.31 24.24
C VAL A 17 2.47 -5.88 24.46
N SER A 18 3.67 -5.74 25.02
CA SER A 18 4.24 -4.41 25.28
C SER A 18 5.76 -4.43 25.25
N THR A 19 6.37 -3.34 24.78
CA THR A 19 7.82 -3.16 24.85
C THR A 19 8.17 -1.77 25.41
N GLY A 20 9.17 -1.71 26.27
CA GLY A 20 9.66 -0.47 26.87
C GLY A 20 10.81 0.12 26.06
N LEU A 21 10.75 1.43 25.81
CA LEU A 21 11.77 2.21 25.11
C LEU A 21 12.34 3.24 26.11
N PRO A 22 13.38 2.90 26.87
CA PRO A 22 13.91 3.76 27.93
C PRO A 22 14.59 5.04 27.42
N LYS A 23 14.94 5.12 26.14
CA LYS A 23 15.70 6.22 25.53
C LYS A 23 14.88 7.07 24.54
N ALA A 24 13.63 6.71 24.27
CA ALA A 24 12.76 7.45 23.37
C ALA A 24 11.48 7.92 24.06
N LYS A 25 11.14 9.19 23.88
CA LYS A 25 9.91 9.78 24.40
C LYS A 25 8.71 9.38 23.56
N ALA A 26 7.53 9.39 24.18
CA ALA A 26 6.28 9.02 23.50
C ALA A 26 5.99 9.92 22.28
N GLU A 27 6.36 11.20 22.35
CA GLU A 27 6.20 12.18 21.27
C GLU A 27 7.13 11.92 20.08
N GLN A 28 8.26 11.24 20.30
CA GLN A 28 9.17 10.84 19.23
C GLN A 28 8.67 9.58 18.52
N ILE A 29 8.07 8.65 19.27
CA ILE A 29 7.61 7.36 18.74
C ILE A 29 6.25 7.47 18.05
N TRP A 30 5.35 8.31 18.57
CA TRP A 30 3.99 8.41 18.05
C TRP A 30 3.90 8.74 16.55
N PRO A 31 4.66 9.72 16.00
CA PRO A 31 4.68 9.99 14.57
C PRO A 31 5.03 8.77 13.70
N LEU A 32 5.84 7.84 14.22
CA LEU A 32 6.28 6.64 13.50
C LEU A 32 5.16 5.61 13.35
N PHE A 33 4.18 5.60 14.25
CA PHE A 33 2.99 4.76 14.15
C PHE A 33 1.87 5.41 13.33
N THR A 34 1.77 6.74 13.35
CA THR A 34 0.84 7.48 12.49
C THR A 34 1.31 7.55 11.04
N ASP A 35 2.58 7.27 10.74
CA ASP A 35 3.06 6.90 9.39
C ASP A 35 2.56 5.49 9.02
N PHE A 36 1.23 5.32 9.05
CA PHE A 36 0.51 4.06 9.02
C PHE A 36 0.82 3.23 7.77
N PHE A 37 0.97 3.89 6.62
CA PHE A 37 1.30 3.23 5.35
C PHE A 37 2.72 2.68 5.31
N ASN A 38 3.59 3.08 6.24
CA ASN A 38 5.03 2.82 6.16
C ASN A 38 5.59 2.05 7.35
N ILE A 39 4.75 1.32 8.09
CA ILE A 39 5.19 0.53 9.25
C ILE A 39 6.25 -0.53 8.87
N HIS A 40 6.31 -0.94 7.59
CA HIS A 40 7.33 -1.85 7.05
C HIS A 40 8.77 -1.34 7.24
N LYS A 41 8.97 -0.01 7.36
CA LYS A 41 10.27 0.60 7.72
C LYS A 41 10.81 0.07 9.05
N TRP A 42 9.91 -0.27 9.98
CA TRP A 42 10.22 -0.65 11.35
C TRP A 42 10.15 -2.15 11.61
N LEU A 43 9.55 -2.92 10.70
CA LEU A 43 9.42 -4.38 10.82
C LEU A 43 10.02 -5.06 9.59
N PRO A 44 11.29 -5.53 9.63
CA PRO A 44 11.97 -6.12 8.48
C PRO A 44 11.28 -7.36 7.88
N THR A 45 10.48 -8.07 8.68
CA THR A 45 9.69 -9.22 8.18
C THR A 45 8.46 -8.78 7.40
N LEU A 46 8.01 -7.52 7.49
CA LEU A 46 6.96 -6.98 6.65
C LEU A 46 7.62 -6.42 5.38
N ARG A 47 7.67 -7.22 4.32
CA ARG A 47 8.37 -6.86 3.07
C ARG A 47 7.78 -5.63 2.41
N THR A 48 6.45 -5.51 2.44
CA THR A 48 5.73 -4.46 1.73
C THR A 48 4.62 -3.90 2.60
N CYS A 49 4.55 -2.58 2.70
CA CYS A 49 3.39 -1.89 3.22
C CYS A 49 3.22 -0.55 2.49
N TYR A 50 2.03 -0.27 1.96
CA TYR A 50 1.73 0.98 1.26
C TYR A 50 0.24 1.32 1.33
N GLY A 51 -0.08 2.59 1.12
CA GLY A 51 -1.46 3.07 1.09
C GLY A 51 -2.20 2.66 -0.17
N ILE A 52 -3.39 2.10 -0.02
CA ILE A 52 -4.29 1.79 -1.13
C ILE A 52 -5.47 2.76 -1.21
N CYS A 53 -6.01 3.25 -0.09
CA CYS A 53 -7.02 4.32 -0.11
C CYS A 53 -6.96 5.24 1.14
N GLY A 54 -7.58 6.41 1.08
CA GLY A 54 -7.51 7.46 2.12
C GLY A 54 -6.13 8.07 2.41
N THR A 55 -6.09 9.09 3.28
CA THR A 55 -4.87 9.84 3.62
C THR A 55 -4.07 9.13 4.72
N ASN A 56 -2.74 8.99 4.55
CA ASN A 56 -1.89 8.31 5.52
C ASN A 56 -2.05 8.92 6.92
N GLY A 57 -2.27 8.07 7.93
CA GLY A 57 -2.45 8.49 9.32
C GLY A 57 -3.83 9.04 9.66
N GLU A 58 -4.74 9.19 8.69
CA GLU A 58 -6.09 9.68 8.90
C GLU A 58 -7.11 8.54 9.01
N ARG A 59 -8.17 8.75 9.78
CA ARG A 59 -9.26 7.77 9.91
C ARG A 59 -9.86 7.43 8.54
N GLY A 60 -10.09 6.14 8.32
CA GLY A 60 -10.66 5.57 7.11
C GLY A 60 -9.63 5.13 6.09
N CYS A 61 -8.36 5.56 6.21
CA CYS A 61 -7.33 5.15 5.28
C CYS A 61 -7.06 3.64 5.35
N VAL A 62 -6.71 3.06 4.20
CA VAL A 62 -6.47 1.62 4.05
C VAL A 62 -5.06 1.41 3.51
N ARG A 63 -4.32 0.52 4.17
CA ARG A 63 -3.00 0.03 3.72
C ARG A 63 -3.09 -1.41 3.25
N TYR A 64 -2.19 -1.78 2.35
CA TYR A 64 -1.89 -3.18 2.05
C TYR A 64 -0.59 -3.55 2.76
N CYS A 65 -0.56 -4.70 3.42
CA CYS A 65 0.59 -5.25 4.14
C CYS A 65 0.88 -6.66 3.61
N ALA A 66 2.13 -6.98 3.30
CA ALA A 66 2.51 -8.32 2.84
C ALA A 66 3.91 -8.76 3.30
N GLY A 67 4.07 -10.09 3.42
CA GLY A 67 5.35 -10.75 3.70
C GLY A 67 5.57 -11.16 5.16
N PHE A 68 4.59 -10.97 6.04
CA PHE A 68 4.72 -11.27 7.47
C PHE A 68 4.81 -12.78 7.77
N SER A 69 5.37 -13.16 8.91
CA SER A 69 5.68 -14.57 9.30
C SER A 69 4.47 -15.45 9.64
N ILE A 70 3.26 -15.02 9.26
CA ILE A 70 2.02 -15.79 9.37
C ILE A 70 1.79 -16.40 7.99
N PRO A 71 1.77 -17.74 7.85
CA PRO A 71 1.56 -18.37 6.54
C PRO A 71 0.15 -18.06 6.00
N PRO A 72 -0.01 -17.98 4.67
CA PRO A 72 -1.33 -17.88 4.07
C PRO A 72 -2.15 -19.13 4.37
N GLU A 73 -3.48 -18.97 4.41
CA GLU A 73 -4.41 -20.09 4.42
C GLU A 73 -4.19 -20.92 3.14
N VAL A 74 -4.15 -22.26 3.26
CA VAL A 74 -3.84 -23.14 2.14
C VAL A 74 -4.88 -22.95 1.04
N THR A 75 -4.54 -22.19 0.00
CA THR A 75 -5.28 -22.14 -1.26
C THR A 75 -4.60 -23.05 -2.27
N ASP A 76 -5.41 -23.70 -3.11
CA ASP A 76 -5.00 -24.77 -4.01
C ASP A 76 -3.71 -24.50 -4.81
N LYS A 77 -2.95 -25.58 -5.07
CA LYS A 77 -1.61 -25.58 -5.69
C LYS A 77 -1.61 -25.22 -7.19
N SER A 78 -2.33 -24.19 -7.61
CA SER A 78 -2.31 -23.72 -9.00
C SER A 78 -1.56 -22.39 -9.13
N HIS A 79 -0.33 -22.51 -9.61
CA HIS A 79 0.41 -21.57 -10.45
C HIS A 79 0.24 -20.07 -10.17
N LEU A 80 1.14 -19.50 -9.37
CA LEU A 80 2.01 -18.35 -9.67
C LEU A 80 2.80 -18.05 -8.38
N ASN A 81 4.02 -17.58 -8.51
CA ASN A 81 5.08 -17.62 -7.49
C ASN A 81 4.91 -16.58 -6.34
N HIS A 82 3.71 -16.42 -5.78
CA HIS A 82 3.42 -15.47 -4.70
C HIS A 82 2.72 -16.13 -3.49
N ASN A 83 3.46 -16.98 -2.77
CA ASN A 83 3.01 -17.59 -1.52
C ASN A 83 3.15 -16.63 -0.30
N SER A 84 3.14 -15.32 -0.53
CA SER A 84 3.29 -14.31 0.52
C SER A 84 1.95 -14.03 1.18
N SER A 85 1.93 -14.05 2.51
CA SER A 85 0.78 -13.63 3.30
C SER A 85 0.54 -12.13 3.16
N TRP A 86 -0.73 -11.74 3.15
CA TRP A 86 -1.14 -10.34 3.04
C TRP A 86 -2.41 -10.02 3.82
N SER A 87 -2.56 -8.75 4.18
CA SER A 87 -3.73 -8.14 4.77
C SER A 87 -3.97 -6.75 4.17
N LYS A 88 -5.24 -6.35 4.02
CA LYS A 88 -5.66 -4.97 3.84
C LYS A 88 -6.20 -4.48 5.18
N GLU A 89 -5.68 -3.35 5.63
CA GLU A 89 -5.93 -2.87 6.98
C GLU A 89 -6.47 -1.44 6.94
N ARG A 90 -7.63 -1.21 7.57
CA ARG A 90 -8.28 0.10 7.65
C ARG A 90 -8.03 0.72 9.01
N LEU A 91 -7.57 1.97 9.02
CA LEU A 91 -7.42 2.77 10.23
C LEU A 91 -8.80 3.26 10.68
N VAL A 92 -9.32 2.76 11.81
CA VAL A 92 -10.69 3.06 12.26
C VAL A 92 -10.76 4.15 13.32
N ALA A 93 -9.68 4.39 14.06
CA ALA A 93 -9.56 5.47 15.02
C ALA A 93 -8.09 5.91 15.18
N VAL A 94 -7.88 7.22 15.39
CA VAL A 94 -6.59 7.83 15.72
C VAL A 94 -6.85 8.94 16.73
N ASP A 95 -6.15 8.88 17.86
CA ASP A 95 -6.20 9.87 18.91
C ASP A 95 -4.76 10.33 19.20
N HIS A 96 -4.43 11.56 18.78
CA HIS A 96 -3.10 12.12 18.98
C HIS A 96 -2.85 12.58 20.41
N VAL A 97 -3.90 12.83 21.21
CA VAL A 97 -3.78 13.21 22.62
C VAL A 97 -3.43 11.99 23.46
N GLU A 98 -4.18 10.90 23.28
CA GLU A 98 -3.94 9.63 23.96
C GLU A 98 -2.83 8.80 23.31
N ARG A 99 -2.30 9.25 22.16
CA ARG A 99 -1.32 8.53 21.30
C ARG A 99 -1.75 7.09 21.06
N CYS A 100 -2.98 6.95 20.59
CA CYS A 100 -3.63 5.67 20.40
C CYS A 100 -4.21 5.60 18.98
N LEU A 101 -3.99 4.48 18.30
CA LEU A 101 -4.66 4.19 17.05
C LEU A 101 -5.26 2.80 17.06
N THR A 102 -6.35 2.63 16.34
CA THR A 102 -7.03 1.34 16.16
C THR A 102 -7.22 1.09 14.67
N TYR A 103 -6.94 -0.13 14.23
CA TYR A 103 -7.17 -0.58 12.87
C TYR A 103 -7.81 -1.97 12.83
N GLU A 104 -8.47 -2.27 11.72
CA GLU A 104 -9.08 -3.58 11.46
C GLU A 104 -8.51 -4.20 10.18
N ILE A 105 -8.53 -5.53 10.08
CA ILE A 105 -8.27 -6.22 8.82
C ILE A 105 -9.60 -6.32 8.06
N VAL A 106 -9.68 -5.66 6.90
CA VAL A 106 -10.87 -5.68 6.04
C VAL A 106 -10.85 -6.80 5.01
N ASP A 107 -9.66 -7.32 4.71
CA ASP A 107 -9.45 -8.40 3.73
C ASP A 107 -8.08 -9.04 4.00
N SER A 108 -7.94 -10.35 3.85
CA SER A 108 -6.66 -11.04 4.02
C SER A 108 -6.68 -12.47 3.52
N ASN A 109 -5.50 -13.04 3.24
CA ASN A 109 -5.35 -14.46 2.96
C ASN A 109 -4.80 -15.28 4.14
N ILE A 110 -4.87 -14.76 5.37
CA ILE A 110 -4.25 -15.41 6.56
C ILE A 110 -5.25 -16.01 7.54
N GLY A 111 -6.53 -16.09 7.13
CA GLY A 111 -7.59 -16.68 7.92
C GLY A 111 -8.05 -15.84 9.12
N PHE A 112 -7.57 -14.59 9.25
CA PHE A 112 -7.97 -13.70 10.35
C PHE A 112 -9.35 -13.12 10.04
N LYS A 113 -10.29 -13.32 10.96
CA LYS A 113 -11.66 -12.82 10.87
C LYS A 113 -11.98 -11.94 12.07
N SER A 114 -12.76 -10.89 11.82
CA SER A 114 -13.18 -9.92 12.84
C SER A 114 -12.01 -9.32 13.63
N TYR A 115 -10.84 -9.20 12.98
CA TYR A 115 -9.61 -8.73 13.61
C TYR A 115 -9.64 -7.23 13.83
N VAL A 116 -9.42 -6.81 15.07
CA VAL A 116 -9.25 -5.42 15.47
C VAL A 116 -8.01 -5.32 16.35
N SER A 117 -7.20 -4.30 16.11
CA SER A 117 -5.93 -4.08 16.80
C SER A 117 -5.80 -2.63 17.23
N THR A 118 -5.24 -2.43 18.42
CA THR A 118 -5.01 -1.11 19.01
C THR A 118 -3.56 -1.00 19.46
N VAL A 119 -2.90 0.08 19.04
CA VAL A 119 -1.57 0.48 19.51
C VAL A 119 -1.72 1.73 20.37
N LYS A 120 -1.07 1.76 21.53
CA LYS A 120 -1.02 2.93 22.42
C LYS A 120 0.42 3.22 22.86
N ILE A 121 0.82 4.49 22.82
CA ILE A 121 2.14 4.94 23.29
C ILE A 121 1.99 5.65 24.64
N VAL A 122 2.46 4.99 25.70
CA VAL A 122 2.33 5.46 27.07
C VAL A 122 3.66 6.05 27.54
N PRO A 123 3.73 7.33 27.96
CA PRO A 123 4.94 7.89 28.56
C PRO A 123 5.35 7.11 29.82
N ALA A 124 6.64 6.88 30.01
CA ALA A 124 7.14 6.39 31.29
C ALA A 124 6.98 7.53 32.31
N GLY A 125 6.03 7.39 33.25
CA GLY A 125 5.61 8.48 34.14
C GLY A 125 6.75 9.21 34.88
N VAL A 126 7.90 8.55 35.10
CA VAL A 126 9.14 9.16 35.57
C VAL A 126 10.29 8.73 34.65
N GLY A 127 10.90 9.68 33.94
CA GLY A 127 12.05 9.44 33.05
C GLY A 127 11.86 9.94 31.61
N ASN A 128 12.77 9.55 30.71
CA ASN A 128 12.80 9.97 29.31
C ASN A 128 12.28 8.89 28.33
N GLY A 129 11.58 7.87 28.84
CA GLY A 129 11.14 6.71 28.05
C GLY A 129 9.64 6.65 27.76
N CYS A 130 9.24 5.63 27.03
CA CYS A 130 7.84 5.27 26.83
C CYS A 130 7.65 3.74 26.76
N VAL A 131 6.39 3.31 26.76
CA VAL A 131 5.97 1.93 26.53
C VAL A 131 5.05 1.93 25.32
N ILE A 132 5.34 1.05 24.36
CA ILE A 132 4.44 0.75 23.26
C ILE A 132 3.58 -0.44 23.71
N GLU A 133 2.27 -0.25 23.77
CA GLU A 133 1.31 -1.32 24.01
C GLU A 133 0.61 -1.68 22.69
N TRP A 134 0.52 -2.97 22.37
CA TRP A 134 -0.22 -3.47 21.22
C TRP A 134 -1.16 -4.58 21.67
N SER A 135 -2.46 -4.35 21.48
CA SER A 135 -3.52 -5.31 21.77
C SER A 135 -4.30 -5.68 20.52
N PHE A 136 -4.87 -6.89 20.49
CA PHE A 136 -5.72 -7.34 19.41
C PHE A 136 -6.87 -8.20 19.92
N GLN A 137 -7.93 -8.25 19.13
CA GLN A 137 -9.01 -9.20 19.23
C GLN A 137 -9.25 -9.85 17.87
N VAL A 138 -9.50 -11.16 17.81
CA VAL A 138 -9.73 -11.91 16.57
C VAL A 138 -10.62 -13.13 16.82
N ASP A 139 -11.38 -13.58 15.83
CA ASP A 139 -12.06 -14.87 15.94
C ASP A 139 -11.02 -16.00 16.04
N PRO A 140 -11.29 -17.10 16.76
CA PRO A 140 -10.37 -18.23 16.84
C PRO A 140 -9.92 -18.72 15.46
N VAL A 141 -8.61 -18.73 15.23
CA VAL A 141 -8.03 -19.05 13.91
C VAL A 141 -7.70 -20.52 13.83
N LYS A 142 -8.29 -21.22 12.85
CA LYS A 142 -8.07 -22.66 12.64
C LYS A 142 -6.58 -22.96 12.42
N GLY A 143 -6.04 -23.91 13.18
CA GLY A 143 -4.64 -24.33 13.07
C GLY A 143 -3.65 -23.42 13.83
N TYR A 144 -4.15 -22.42 14.57
CA TYR A 144 -3.33 -21.58 15.44
C TYR A 144 -3.60 -21.89 16.91
N VAL A 145 -2.66 -21.49 17.76
CA VAL A 145 -2.79 -21.44 19.21
C VAL A 145 -2.58 -19.99 19.63
N LEU A 146 -3.47 -19.46 20.48
CA LEU A 146 -3.45 -18.06 20.90
C LEU A 146 -2.09 -17.63 21.46
N ASP A 147 -1.50 -18.42 22.36
CA ASP A 147 -0.21 -18.12 22.97
C ASP A 147 0.92 -18.00 21.94
N ASP A 148 0.90 -18.79 20.88
CA ASP A 148 1.91 -18.72 19.83
C ASP A 148 1.71 -17.50 18.93
N LEU A 149 0.47 -17.06 18.72
CA LEU A 149 0.17 -15.79 18.07
C LEU A 149 0.67 -14.61 18.91
N ILE A 150 0.40 -14.62 20.22
CA ILE A 150 0.89 -13.61 21.16
C ILE A 150 2.42 -13.53 21.13
N LYS A 151 3.13 -14.67 21.17
CA LYS A 151 4.59 -14.71 21.06
C LYS A 151 5.11 -14.14 19.74
N LYS A 152 4.40 -14.32 18.62
CA LYS A 152 4.78 -13.70 17.33
C LYS A 152 4.65 -12.18 17.39
N TYR A 153 3.57 -11.67 17.99
CA TYR A 153 3.32 -10.24 18.18
C TYR A 153 4.35 -9.61 19.10
N GLU A 154 4.69 -10.28 20.20
CA GLU A 154 5.72 -9.86 21.15
C GLU A 154 7.08 -9.69 20.43
N ARG A 155 7.51 -10.68 19.64
CA ARG A 155 8.75 -10.59 18.86
C ARG A 155 8.72 -9.46 17.84
N ALA A 156 7.61 -9.30 17.11
CA ALA A 156 7.45 -8.23 16.14
C ALA A 156 7.54 -6.86 16.82
N LEU A 157 6.84 -6.68 17.95
CA LEU A 157 6.83 -5.43 18.70
C LEU A 157 8.21 -5.09 19.29
N GLN A 158 8.95 -6.09 19.80
CA GLN A 158 10.32 -5.89 20.27
C GLN A 158 11.25 -5.40 19.15
N VAL A 159 11.13 -5.98 17.95
CA VAL A 159 11.92 -5.54 16.78
C VAL A 159 11.54 -4.11 16.37
N ILE A 160 10.24 -3.81 16.28
CA ILE A 160 9.73 -2.47 15.96
C ILE A 160 10.26 -1.45 16.98
N GLY A 161 10.03 -1.69 18.27
CA GLY A 161 10.43 -0.78 19.34
C GLY A 161 11.93 -0.51 19.35
N LYS A 162 12.75 -1.55 19.18
CA LYS A 162 14.21 -1.40 19.11
C LYS A 162 14.66 -0.59 17.90
N ARG A 163 14.12 -0.85 16.70
CA ARG A 163 14.49 -0.10 15.49
C ARG A 163 14.04 1.35 15.57
N MET A 164 12.85 1.61 16.10
CA MET A 164 12.36 2.97 16.33
C MET A 164 13.24 3.72 17.34
N GLU A 165 13.56 3.12 18.48
CA GLU A 165 14.46 3.73 19.47
C GLU A 165 15.86 4.00 18.90
N ASP A 166 16.43 3.01 18.20
CA ASP A 166 17.74 3.11 17.56
C ASP A 166 17.79 4.17 16.44
N SER A 167 16.66 4.52 15.82
CA SER A 167 16.60 5.58 14.79
C SER A 167 16.86 6.98 15.33
N PHE A 168 16.75 7.17 16.65
CA PHE A 168 17.10 8.42 17.32
C PHE A 168 18.53 8.41 17.87
N ASP A 169 19.24 7.28 17.77
CA ASP A 169 20.62 7.16 18.21
C ASP A 169 21.57 7.65 17.11
N VAL A 170 22.11 8.86 17.31
CA VAL A 170 23.07 9.50 16.37
C VAL A 170 24.34 8.68 16.14
N SER A 171 24.64 7.69 16.99
CA SER A 171 25.76 6.76 16.78
C SER A 171 25.45 5.62 15.79
N LYS A 172 24.19 5.51 15.33
CA LYS A 172 23.71 4.46 14.40
C LYS A 172 23.20 5.02 13.06
N PRO A 173 23.98 5.83 12.31
CA PRO A 173 23.51 6.43 11.06
C PRO A 173 23.15 5.38 9.99
N LEU A 174 23.80 4.21 10.03
CA LEU A 174 23.58 3.12 9.07
C LEU A 174 22.16 2.54 9.12
N LEU A 175 21.46 2.62 10.26
CA LEU A 175 20.08 2.12 10.35
C LEU A 175 19.11 2.98 9.53
N LEU A 176 19.27 4.31 9.58
CA LEU A 176 18.48 5.24 8.78
C LEU A 176 18.77 5.08 7.29
N THR A 177 20.05 4.92 6.94
CA THR A 177 20.47 4.61 5.57
C THR A 177 19.86 3.28 5.09
N GLU A 178 19.94 2.22 5.88
CA GLU A 178 19.32 0.92 5.56
C GLU A 178 17.79 1.04 5.37
N ILE A 179 17.11 1.80 6.22
CA ILE A 179 15.65 2.01 6.10
C ILE A 179 15.32 2.79 4.83
N SER A 180 16.14 3.79 4.46
CA SER A 180 15.91 4.66 3.30
C SER A 180 16.31 4.01 1.96
N GLU A 181 17.26 3.08 1.94
CA GLU A 181 17.77 2.46 0.71
C GLU A 181 16.98 1.22 0.26
N ARG A 182 16.19 0.62 1.16
CA ARG A 182 15.50 -0.65 0.88
C ARG A 182 14.37 -0.55 -0.15
N LYS A 183 13.67 0.57 -0.19
CA LYS A 183 12.51 0.77 -1.08
C LYS A 183 12.48 2.21 -1.55
N TRP A 184 12.23 2.39 -2.84
CA TRP A 184 11.78 3.67 -3.37
C TRP A 184 10.33 3.89 -2.96
N ASP A 185 10.04 5.05 -2.39
CA ASP A 185 8.69 5.54 -2.08
C ASP A 185 8.56 6.92 -2.71
N GLY A 186 7.76 7.02 -3.77
CA GLY A 186 7.68 8.21 -4.59
C GLY A 186 6.25 8.51 -5.03
N LYS A 187 6.04 9.76 -5.45
CA LYS A 187 4.77 10.19 -6.03
C LYS A 187 4.92 11.26 -7.09
N ALA A 188 4.00 11.25 -8.04
CA ALA A 188 3.80 12.27 -9.06
C ALA A 188 2.38 12.83 -8.94
N THR A 189 2.20 14.12 -9.24
CA THR A 189 0.88 14.77 -9.21
C THR A 189 0.70 15.73 -10.38
N VAL A 190 -0.53 15.83 -10.89
CA VAL A 190 -0.94 16.83 -11.88
C VAL A 190 -2.32 17.35 -11.55
N GLU A 191 -2.54 18.65 -11.74
CA GLU A 191 -3.84 19.29 -11.56
C GLU A 191 -4.50 19.55 -12.90
N LEU A 192 -5.77 19.14 -13.05
CA LEU A 192 -6.62 19.44 -14.20
C LEU A 192 -7.60 20.53 -13.78
N LYS A 193 -7.55 21.67 -14.46
CA LYS A 193 -8.44 22.80 -14.19
C LYS A 193 -9.72 22.65 -15.00
N GLY A 194 -10.86 22.87 -14.37
CA GLY A 194 -12.18 22.80 -15.03
C GLY A 194 -12.77 21.39 -15.13
N LEU A 195 -12.01 20.33 -14.82
CA LEU A 195 -12.50 18.96 -14.79
C LEU A 195 -12.61 18.46 -13.36
N THR A 196 -13.81 18.02 -12.98
CA THR A 196 -14.06 17.39 -11.69
C THR A 196 -13.46 15.99 -11.64
N ALA A 197 -13.23 15.48 -10.42
CA ALA A 197 -12.69 14.14 -10.24
C ALA A 197 -13.62 13.06 -10.83
N ASP A 198 -14.94 13.28 -10.81
CA ASP A 198 -15.93 12.38 -11.42
C ASP A 198 -15.85 12.34 -12.95
N GLN A 199 -15.52 13.47 -13.60
CA GLN A 199 -15.32 13.51 -15.05
C GLN A 199 -14.04 12.77 -15.46
N VAL A 200 -12.99 12.83 -14.64
CA VAL A 200 -11.68 12.23 -14.96
C VAL A 200 -11.62 10.74 -14.57
N TRP A 201 -12.36 10.33 -13.53
CA TRP A 201 -12.29 8.97 -12.99
C TRP A 201 -12.50 7.84 -14.01
N PRO A 202 -13.48 7.89 -14.93
CA PRO A 202 -13.69 6.82 -15.90
C PRO A 202 -12.46 6.52 -16.77
N PHE A 203 -11.64 7.53 -17.08
CA PHE A 203 -10.42 7.37 -17.87
C PHE A 203 -9.32 6.62 -17.11
N VAL A 204 -9.18 6.92 -15.81
CA VAL A 204 -8.20 6.27 -14.93
C VAL A 204 -8.66 4.87 -14.52
N ALA A 205 -9.97 4.70 -14.26
CA ALA A 205 -10.59 3.44 -13.88
C ALA A 205 -10.61 2.39 -15.00
N ASP A 206 -10.49 2.82 -16.27
CA ASP A 206 -10.39 1.94 -17.43
C ASP A 206 -9.01 1.25 -17.52
N PHE A 207 -8.76 0.40 -16.52
CA PHE A 207 -7.46 -0.18 -16.18
C PHE A 207 -6.77 -0.87 -17.37
N CYS A 208 -7.54 -1.56 -18.22
CA CYS A 208 -7.00 -2.30 -19.37
C CYS A 208 -6.85 -1.46 -20.64
N ASN A 209 -7.11 -0.15 -20.62
CA ASN A 209 -6.97 0.73 -21.77
C ASN A 209 -5.95 1.85 -21.53
N LEU A 210 -4.98 1.62 -20.65
CA LEU A 210 -3.96 2.60 -20.30
C LEU A 210 -3.19 3.13 -21.52
N HIS A 211 -3.02 2.31 -22.56
CA HIS A 211 -2.36 2.67 -23.82
C HIS A 211 -2.99 3.90 -24.52
N LYS A 212 -4.25 4.24 -24.23
CA LYS A 212 -4.91 5.45 -24.75
C LYS A 212 -4.41 6.73 -24.09
N TRP A 213 -3.93 6.62 -22.85
CA TRP A 213 -3.66 7.76 -21.97
C TRP A 213 -2.20 7.88 -21.55
N PHE A 214 -1.36 6.90 -21.85
CA PHE A 214 0.01 6.82 -21.35
C PHE A 214 1.01 6.93 -22.51
N PRO A 215 2.14 7.64 -22.33
CA PRO A 215 3.12 7.80 -23.41
C PRO A 215 3.82 6.48 -23.72
N ASN A 216 4.18 6.30 -24.99
CA ASN A 216 5.03 5.20 -25.47
C ASN A 216 4.49 3.77 -25.19
N LEU A 217 3.22 3.61 -24.84
CA LEU A 217 2.54 2.30 -24.83
C LEU A 217 1.89 2.04 -26.18
N ASP A 218 2.20 0.89 -26.77
CA ASP A 218 1.56 0.41 -28.00
C ASP A 218 0.24 -0.29 -27.68
N THR A 219 0.26 -1.13 -26.65
CA THR A 219 -0.90 -1.95 -26.29
C THR A 219 -1.04 -2.07 -24.78
N CYS A 220 -2.30 -2.19 -24.36
CA CYS A 220 -2.69 -2.58 -23.02
C CYS A 220 -4.00 -3.36 -23.14
N TYR A 221 -4.07 -4.55 -22.56
CA TYR A 221 -5.25 -5.41 -22.61
C TYR A 221 -5.31 -6.38 -21.42
N GLN A 222 -6.51 -6.92 -21.16
CA GLN A 222 -6.75 -7.91 -20.12
C GLN A 222 -6.12 -9.27 -20.46
N VAL A 223 -5.46 -9.90 -19.50
CA VAL A 223 -4.96 -11.28 -19.62
C VAL A 223 -5.61 -12.26 -18.65
N GLU A 224 -6.00 -11.82 -17.44
CA GLU A 224 -6.64 -12.67 -16.43
C GLU A 224 -7.65 -11.88 -15.58
N GLY A 225 -8.53 -12.57 -14.86
CA GLY A 225 -9.53 -11.96 -13.96
C GLY A 225 -10.75 -11.38 -14.68
N GLN A 226 -11.52 -10.53 -14.01
CA GLN A 226 -12.73 -9.89 -14.54
C GLN A 226 -12.53 -8.37 -14.66
N LEU A 227 -12.98 -7.77 -15.78
CA LEU A 227 -12.87 -6.32 -16.00
C LEU A 227 -13.46 -5.51 -14.82
N GLY A 228 -12.71 -4.52 -14.37
CA GLY A 228 -13.10 -3.63 -13.28
C GLY A 228 -13.13 -4.25 -11.88
N GLN A 229 -12.64 -5.48 -11.70
CA GLN A 229 -12.64 -6.17 -10.40
C GLN A 229 -11.22 -6.43 -9.87
N PRO A 230 -10.99 -6.36 -8.54
CA PRO A 230 -9.73 -6.80 -7.94
C PRO A 230 -9.35 -8.22 -8.38
N GLY A 231 -8.06 -8.43 -8.65
CA GLY A 231 -7.52 -9.66 -9.26
C GLY A 231 -7.41 -9.62 -10.78
N LEU A 232 -7.99 -8.62 -11.46
CA LEU A 232 -7.77 -8.36 -12.88
C LEU A 232 -6.28 -8.16 -13.19
N VAL A 233 -5.76 -8.87 -14.18
CA VAL A 233 -4.38 -8.67 -14.66
C VAL A 233 -4.42 -8.07 -16.06
N ARG A 234 -3.69 -6.98 -16.27
CA ARG A 234 -3.44 -6.39 -17.59
C ARG A 234 -2.02 -6.70 -18.06
N TYR A 235 -1.82 -6.78 -19.37
CA TYR A 235 -0.51 -6.75 -20.01
C TYR A 235 -0.35 -5.40 -20.71
N CYS A 236 0.77 -4.72 -20.50
CA CYS A 236 1.16 -3.47 -21.16
C CYS A 236 2.48 -3.67 -21.89
N ALA A 237 2.60 -3.19 -23.13
CA ALA A 237 3.86 -3.21 -23.87
C ALA A 237 4.15 -1.86 -24.54
N SER A 238 5.43 -1.48 -24.55
CA SER A 238 5.89 -0.26 -25.18
C SER A 238 5.91 -0.37 -26.70
N VAL A 239 5.87 0.76 -27.39
CA VAL A 239 6.16 0.83 -28.83
C VAL A 239 7.56 0.25 -29.10
N PRO A 240 7.74 -0.67 -30.06
CA PRO A 240 9.05 -1.20 -30.42
C PRO A 240 10.03 -0.08 -30.79
N GLN A 241 11.25 -0.16 -30.26
CA GLN A 241 12.34 0.78 -30.53
C GLN A 241 13.55 0.03 -31.10
N PRO A 242 14.40 0.68 -31.92
CA PRO A 242 15.67 0.11 -32.33
C PRO A 242 16.54 -0.21 -31.11
N SER A 243 17.17 -1.39 -31.11
CA SER A 243 18.12 -1.75 -30.05
C SER A 243 19.29 -0.78 -30.02
N SER A 244 19.74 -0.43 -28.81
CA SER A 244 20.89 0.45 -28.58
C SER A 244 22.24 -0.21 -28.88
N ASP A 245 22.28 -1.54 -29.09
CA ASP A 245 23.49 -2.31 -29.38
C ASP A 245 23.91 -2.30 -30.86
N GLY A 246 23.14 -1.62 -31.73
CA GLY A 246 23.44 -1.52 -33.16
C GLY A 246 23.21 -2.81 -33.95
N SER A 247 22.58 -3.84 -33.35
CA SER A 247 22.21 -5.10 -34.03
C SER A 247 21.16 -4.92 -35.13
N GLY A 248 20.42 -3.80 -35.10
CA GLY A 248 19.25 -3.59 -35.97
C GLY A 248 18.00 -4.35 -35.52
N GLU A 249 18.09 -5.10 -34.42
CA GLU A 249 16.92 -5.73 -33.79
C GLU A 249 16.05 -4.67 -33.11
N THR A 250 14.76 -4.94 -33.01
CA THR A 250 13.82 -4.08 -32.27
C THR A 250 13.57 -4.67 -30.90
N THR A 251 13.61 -3.83 -29.87
CA THR A 251 13.30 -4.21 -28.50
C THR A 251 12.06 -3.46 -28.03
N PHE A 252 11.30 -4.10 -27.15
CA PHE A 252 10.17 -3.48 -26.46
C PHE A 252 10.17 -3.95 -25.02
N SER A 253 9.67 -3.10 -24.14
CA SER A 253 9.48 -3.42 -22.73
C SER A 253 8.04 -3.80 -22.46
N TRP A 254 7.81 -4.72 -21.54
CA TRP A 254 6.47 -5.10 -21.13
C TRP A 254 6.35 -5.34 -19.63
N VAL A 255 5.12 -5.23 -19.15
CA VAL A 255 4.75 -5.46 -17.75
C VAL A 255 3.37 -6.09 -17.65
N LYS A 256 3.20 -7.02 -16.71
CA LYS A 256 1.89 -7.50 -16.26
C LYS A 256 1.59 -6.89 -14.90
N GLU A 257 0.43 -6.29 -14.79
CA GLU A 257 0.01 -5.58 -13.58
C GLU A 257 -1.33 -6.13 -13.09
N LYS A 258 -1.39 -6.52 -11.82
CA LYS A 258 -2.60 -7.01 -11.16
C LYS A 258 -3.26 -5.88 -10.39
N LEU A 259 -4.54 -5.63 -10.68
CA LEU A 259 -5.40 -4.72 -9.92
C LEU A 259 -5.62 -5.29 -8.51
N VAL A 260 -5.11 -4.60 -7.49
CA VAL A 260 -5.21 -5.01 -6.08
C VAL A 260 -6.51 -4.48 -5.46
N MET A 261 -6.91 -3.28 -5.85
CA MET A 261 -8.10 -2.60 -5.35
C MET A 261 -8.56 -1.57 -6.37
N ILE A 262 -9.87 -1.38 -6.46
CA ILE A 262 -10.50 -0.25 -7.15
C ILE A 262 -11.69 0.21 -6.30
N ASN A 263 -11.75 1.50 -6.02
CA ASN A 263 -12.81 2.13 -5.25
C ASN A 263 -13.31 3.37 -6.02
N PRO A 264 -14.45 3.25 -6.72
CA PRO A 264 -15.04 4.37 -7.45
C PRO A 264 -15.45 5.55 -6.57
N ASP A 265 -15.89 5.30 -5.34
CA ASP A 265 -16.38 6.36 -4.44
C ASP A 265 -15.23 7.26 -3.96
N GLU A 266 -14.07 6.65 -3.68
CA GLU A 266 -12.83 7.36 -3.33
C GLU A 266 -11.99 7.73 -4.56
N ARG A 267 -12.42 7.33 -5.76
CA ARG A 267 -11.71 7.49 -7.04
C ARG A 267 -10.23 7.14 -6.93
N CYS A 268 -9.98 5.95 -6.40
CA CYS A 268 -8.64 5.40 -6.28
C CYS A 268 -8.58 3.94 -6.73
N LEU A 269 -7.46 3.57 -7.32
CA LEU A 269 -7.13 2.18 -7.63
C LEU A 269 -5.67 1.92 -7.30
N SER A 270 -5.37 0.68 -6.94
CA SER A 270 -4.02 0.22 -6.66
C SER A 270 -3.73 -1.05 -7.45
N TYR A 271 -2.48 -1.20 -7.88
CA TYR A 271 -2.03 -2.35 -8.64
C TYR A 271 -0.59 -2.71 -8.26
N GLU A 272 -0.21 -3.94 -8.57
CA GLU A 272 1.15 -4.44 -8.39
C GLU A 272 1.68 -5.06 -9.68
N VAL A 273 2.99 -4.97 -9.90
CA VAL A 273 3.65 -5.70 -10.99
C VAL A 273 3.80 -7.15 -10.57
N VAL A 274 3.31 -8.07 -11.41
CA VAL A 274 3.40 -9.52 -11.18
C VAL A 274 4.43 -10.20 -12.09
N ASP A 275 4.80 -9.54 -13.19
CA ASP A 275 5.75 -10.04 -14.18
C ASP A 275 6.23 -8.88 -15.07
N SER A 276 7.50 -8.84 -15.48
CA SER A 276 8.02 -7.74 -16.29
C SER A 276 9.34 -8.07 -16.98
N SER A 277 9.58 -7.47 -18.14
CA SER A 277 10.91 -7.43 -18.77
C SER A 277 11.80 -6.28 -18.26
N MET A 278 11.30 -5.43 -17.36
CA MET A 278 11.96 -4.18 -16.95
C MET A 278 12.77 -4.31 -15.65
N GLY A 279 12.89 -5.50 -15.08
CA GLY A 279 13.66 -5.73 -13.85
C GLY A 279 12.94 -5.34 -12.55
N PHE A 280 11.63 -5.18 -12.57
CA PHE A 280 10.86 -4.96 -11.34
C PHE A 280 10.81 -6.24 -10.49
N GLU A 281 11.52 -6.25 -9.35
CA GLU A 281 11.41 -7.33 -8.36
C GLU A 281 10.17 -7.20 -7.46
N SER A 282 9.80 -5.96 -7.13
CA SER A 282 8.60 -5.62 -6.39
C SER A 282 8.21 -4.19 -6.75
N TYR A 283 6.99 -4.00 -7.20
CA TYR A 283 6.43 -2.69 -7.47
C TYR A 283 4.94 -2.71 -7.15
N ALA A 284 4.49 -1.70 -6.42
CA ALA A 284 3.08 -1.41 -6.24
C ALA A 284 2.83 0.08 -6.41
N ALA A 285 1.69 0.42 -6.97
CA ALA A 285 1.30 1.80 -7.18
C ALA A 285 -0.19 2.02 -6.96
N THR A 286 -0.52 3.28 -6.71
CA THR A 286 -1.88 3.76 -6.49
C THR A 286 -2.10 5.00 -7.33
N PHE A 287 -3.17 5.00 -8.12
CA PHE A 287 -3.75 6.21 -8.70
C PHE A 287 -4.88 6.70 -7.80
N ARG A 288 -4.94 8.01 -7.57
CA ARG A 288 -6.01 8.66 -6.79
C ARG A 288 -6.40 9.98 -7.43
N LEU A 289 -7.70 10.26 -7.48
CA LEU A 289 -8.22 11.55 -7.89
C LEU A 289 -8.76 12.31 -6.68
N LEU A 290 -8.18 13.47 -6.42
CA LEU A 290 -8.60 14.37 -5.37
C LEU A 290 -9.39 15.53 -5.98
N GLN A 291 -10.57 15.79 -5.43
CA GLN A 291 -11.36 16.95 -5.83
C GLN A 291 -10.67 18.22 -5.32
N VAL A 292 -10.47 19.20 -6.20
CA VAL A 292 -9.92 20.51 -5.83
C VAL A 292 -11.08 21.51 -5.88
N ASN A 293 -11.50 21.97 -4.70
CA ASN A 293 -12.54 22.97 -4.54
C ASN A 293 -11.88 24.31 -4.19
N GLY A 294 -11.91 25.27 -5.11
CA GLY A 294 -11.52 26.66 -4.87
C GLY A 294 -12.65 27.62 -5.22
N ASP A 295 -12.62 28.82 -4.64
CA ASP A 295 -13.72 29.81 -4.68
C ASP A 295 -14.16 30.27 -6.08
N ALA A 296 -13.44 29.94 -7.15
CA ALA A 296 -13.77 30.32 -8.52
C ALA A 296 -13.51 29.25 -9.61
N GLN A 297 -12.98 28.07 -9.27
CA GLN A 297 -12.67 27.03 -10.27
C GLN A 297 -12.78 25.62 -9.68
N HIS A 298 -13.65 24.81 -10.27
CA HIS A 298 -13.70 23.37 -10.02
C HIS A 298 -12.53 22.72 -10.77
N GLY A 299 -11.85 21.78 -10.13
CA GLY A 299 -10.80 20.99 -10.74
C GLY A 299 -10.56 19.69 -10.01
N CYS A 300 -9.59 18.92 -10.46
CA CYS A 300 -9.13 17.74 -9.75
C CYS A 300 -7.62 17.58 -9.86
N LYS A 301 -7.08 16.79 -8.96
CA LYS A 301 -5.67 16.40 -8.96
C LYS A 301 -5.57 14.90 -9.12
N ILE A 302 -4.84 14.44 -10.12
CA ILE A 302 -4.43 13.04 -10.22
C ILE A 302 -3.13 12.89 -9.44
N GLU A 303 -3.09 11.95 -8.53
CA GLU A 303 -1.90 11.50 -7.80
C GLU A 303 -1.56 10.08 -8.23
N TRP A 304 -0.30 9.85 -8.57
CA TRP A 304 0.27 8.53 -8.81
C TRP A 304 1.41 8.30 -7.81
N SER A 305 1.16 7.49 -6.79
CA SER A 305 2.17 7.08 -5.80
C SER A 305 2.64 5.66 -6.06
N PHE A 306 3.90 5.36 -5.75
CA PHE A 306 4.47 4.03 -5.91
C PHE A 306 5.45 3.68 -4.79
N VAL A 307 5.53 2.39 -4.48
CA VAL A 307 6.59 1.79 -3.68
C VAL A 307 7.24 0.68 -4.50
N SER A 308 8.57 0.70 -4.61
CA SER A 308 9.32 -0.24 -5.45
C SER A 308 10.63 -0.67 -4.80
N ASP A 309 11.08 -1.89 -5.07
CA ASP A 309 12.52 -2.17 -4.99
C ASP A 309 13.26 -1.29 -6.01
N PRO A 310 14.52 -0.86 -5.74
CA PRO A 310 15.32 -0.15 -6.73
C PRO A 310 15.40 -0.93 -8.04
N VAL A 311 15.14 -0.25 -9.16
CA VAL A 311 15.15 -0.87 -10.49
C VAL A 311 16.52 -0.67 -11.12
N GLU A 312 17.11 -1.74 -11.65
CA GLU A 312 18.41 -1.67 -12.31
C GLU A 312 18.41 -0.62 -13.44
N ALA A 313 19.52 0.11 -13.58
CA ALA A 313 19.71 1.20 -14.55
C ALA A 313 18.85 2.47 -14.33
N TRP A 314 18.03 2.54 -13.28
CA TRP A 314 17.29 3.74 -12.91
C TRP A 314 17.80 4.33 -11.60
N SER A 315 17.83 5.66 -11.49
CA SER A 315 17.84 6.32 -10.19
C SER A 315 16.40 6.58 -9.73
N PHE A 316 16.20 6.73 -8.41
CA PHE A 316 14.90 7.13 -7.87
C PHE A 316 14.40 8.43 -8.50
N GLN A 317 15.28 9.41 -8.68
CA GLN A 317 14.93 10.71 -9.24
C GLN A 317 14.54 10.62 -10.72
N ASP A 318 15.21 9.77 -11.50
CA ASP A 318 14.85 9.53 -12.90
C ASP A 318 13.47 8.87 -13.00
N PHE A 319 13.18 7.90 -12.13
CA PHE A 319 11.89 7.23 -12.09
C PHE A 319 10.75 8.18 -11.70
N VAL A 320 10.97 9.05 -10.69
CA VAL A 320 10.01 10.11 -10.33
C VAL A 320 9.80 11.09 -11.48
N THR A 321 10.85 11.46 -12.21
CA THR A 321 10.76 12.36 -13.36
C THR A 321 9.97 11.72 -14.51
N TYR A 322 10.19 10.43 -14.75
CA TYR A 322 9.42 9.63 -15.71
C TYR A 322 7.93 9.55 -15.31
N ALA A 323 7.62 9.23 -14.05
CA ALA A 323 6.25 9.16 -13.56
C ALA A 323 5.51 10.50 -13.72
N ASN A 324 6.18 11.62 -13.39
CA ASN A 324 5.65 12.96 -13.60
C ASN A 324 5.37 13.22 -15.09
N SER A 325 6.30 12.91 -15.98
CA SER A 325 6.12 13.12 -17.42
C SER A 325 4.94 12.33 -17.99
N CYS A 326 4.76 11.08 -17.54
CA CYS A 326 3.63 10.25 -17.94
C CYS A 326 2.30 10.82 -17.45
N LEU A 327 2.26 11.31 -16.21
CA LEU A 327 1.05 11.88 -15.62
C LEU A 327 0.63 13.19 -16.31
N GLN A 328 1.60 14.03 -16.68
CA GLN A 328 1.34 15.25 -17.48
C GLN A 328 0.79 14.91 -18.87
N PHE A 329 1.34 13.89 -19.54
CA PHE A 329 0.82 13.42 -20.84
C PHE A 329 -0.61 12.90 -20.70
N MET A 330 -0.87 12.09 -19.67
CA MET A 330 -2.19 11.55 -19.35
C MET A 330 -3.22 12.65 -19.12
N ALA A 331 -2.90 13.65 -18.30
CA ALA A 331 -3.79 14.77 -18.04
C ALA A 331 -4.19 15.49 -19.33
N LYS A 332 -3.21 15.85 -20.17
CA LYS A 332 -3.47 16.51 -21.46
C LYS A 332 -4.37 15.68 -22.37
N LYS A 333 -4.11 14.37 -22.49
CA LYS A 333 -4.94 13.47 -23.31
C LYS A 333 -6.38 13.37 -22.82
N ILE A 334 -6.58 13.39 -21.50
CA ILE A 334 -7.92 13.40 -20.90
C ILE A 334 -8.62 14.74 -21.16
N GLU A 335 -7.93 15.87 -21.01
CA GLU A 335 -8.48 17.21 -21.32
C GLU A 335 -8.95 17.30 -22.77
N ASP A 336 -8.13 16.82 -23.72
CA ASP A 336 -8.47 16.79 -25.15
C ASP A 336 -9.71 15.91 -25.40
N ALA A 337 -9.75 14.72 -24.78
CA ALA A 337 -10.87 13.78 -24.93
C ALA A 337 -12.19 14.37 -24.41
N VAL A 338 -12.19 14.97 -23.21
CA VAL A 338 -13.41 15.58 -22.63
C VAL A 338 -13.87 16.79 -23.42
N SER A 339 -12.93 17.60 -23.92
CA SER A 339 -13.25 18.77 -24.75
C SER A 339 -13.89 18.37 -26.08
N SER A 340 -13.41 17.29 -26.71
CA SER A 340 -13.97 16.80 -27.99
C SER A 340 -15.39 16.21 -27.88
N VAL A 341 -15.79 15.74 -26.70
CA VAL A 341 -17.16 15.24 -26.44
C VAL A 341 -18.14 16.37 -26.12
N SER A 342 -17.63 17.52 -25.69
CA SER A 342 -18.42 18.69 -25.29
C SER A 342 -18.64 19.71 -26.42
N ALA A 343 -18.00 19.50 -27.58
CA ALA A 343 -18.14 20.29 -28.80
C ALA A 343 -19.06 19.57 -29.80
#